data_AF-A0A7C5PP32-F1
#
_entry.id   AF-A0A7C5PP32-F1
#
_cell.length_a   1.000
_cell.length_b   1.000
_cell.length_c   1.000
_cell.angle_alpha   90.00
_cell.angle_beta   90.00
_cell.angle_gamma   90.00
#
_symmetry.space_group_name_H-M   'P 1'
#
loop_
_entity.id
_entity.type
_entity.pdbx_description
1 polymer ?
#
loop_
_entity_poly.entity_id
_entity_poly.type
_entity_poly.pdbx_seq_one_letter_code
_entity_poly.pdbx_strand_id
1 'polypeptide(L)'
;MSIRRTILSLRLALLWLLALLLPLACGGGEPDLRPGTYRGQGVLLKLQQKGAAWTGGLEVGGKRFPVEGKLVGAELKGHFGKGEGKFPFVLKKEGKGYTLESEGNRYDLGLVVPKNPLAKPKPKPPANPLAKPKVPNPLAHGSKGTPGGKPEGKTVPKTAPNPLEAKPGKADPNPLVAKAGKKDPNPLEQDPGRTVSNPGGDKASKIAQPPASTLAGRVAISGKLYKHPLGFRFRYPDGWQLKAGEEDALLLLPPDLARSPAGIEEIIVVSGEKAAGITDVSDGRISGAMDQELSQILPFMRRKGTVKKLRIGGRDYGVHEWGGKNRNGKSFSGLAIACLLEGYSLGVIAIAPTDRLKTRRPVLEAIAGSIYYKEPERDKALVGIWRYESFYSSGTFGSTTIRVLELRGDGTSVWRSRLLLSMEHKNNYGDPTGSTTGDTGKDKGLKGRWYAQNKKLVLQWANGNTEEYSYYQEKGSMLMTPKGSKRRQLWKKIR
;
A
#
# COMPACT_ATOMS: atom_id res chain seq x y z
N MET A 1 -5.78 2.81 14.72
CA MET A 1 -5.00 2.66 13.47
C MET A 1 -5.80 2.79 12.17
N SER A 2 -7.13 2.61 12.14
CA SER A 2 -7.93 2.63 10.89
C SER A 2 -8.01 4.00 10.18
N ILE A 3 -8.14 5.10 10.92
CA ILE A 3 -8.36 6.44 10.32
C ILE A 3 -7.10 6.94 9.58
N ARG A 4 -5.89 6.64 10.07
CA ARG A 4 -4.63 7.09 9.44
C ARG A 4 -4.32 6.44 8.08
N ARG A 5 -4.84 5.23 7.81
CA ARG A 5 -4.75 4.61 6.48
C ARG A 5 -5.85 5.09 5.53
N THR A 6 -6.98 5.55 6.08
CA THR A 6 -8.11 6.08 5.30
C THR A 6 -7.84 7.52 4.80
N ILE A 7 -7.03 8.30 5.53
CA ILE A 7 -6.56 9.63 5.09
C ILE A 7 -5.50 9.54 3.95
N LEU A 8 -5.02 8.33 3.61
CA LEU A 8 -4.01 8.14 2.56
C LEU A 8 -4.63 8.13 1.15
N SER A 9 -5.89 7.69 1.02
CA SER A 9 -6.61 7.51 -0.26
C SER A 9 -6.90 8.80 -1.00
N LEU A 10 -7.52 9.77 -0.32
CA LEU A 10 -7.77 11.06 -0.93
C LEU A 10 -6.47 11.83 -1.19
N ARG A 11 -5.44 11.63 -0.34
CA ARG A 11 -4.11 12.22 -0.53
C ARG A 11 -3.43 11.73 -1.80
N LEU A 12 -3.39 10.43 -2.06
CA LEU A 12 -2.74 9.88 -3.26
C LEU A 12 -3.50 10.26 -4.54
N ALA A 13 -4.84 10.19 -4.53
CA ALA A 13 -5.65 10.68 -5.63
C ALA A 13 -5.43 12.18 -5.92
N LEU A 14 -5.42 13.05 -4.90
CA LEU A 14 -5.11 14.47 -5.08
C LEU A 14 -3.64 14.74 -5.40
N LEU A 15 -2.68 13.97 -4.88
CA LEU A 15 -1.24 14.11 -5.19
C LEU A 15 -0.93 13.70 -6.65
N TRP A 16 -1.57 12.64 -7.14
CA TRP A 16 -1.48 12.23 -8.55
C TRP A 16 -2.15 13.24 -9.48
N LEU A 17 -3.29 13.79 -9.08
CA LEU A 17 -3.91 14.93 -9.75
C LEU A 17 -3.01 16.17 -9.69
N LEU A 18 -2.32 16.45 -8.59
CA LEU A 18 -1.33 17.53 -8.46
C LEU A 18 -0.17 17.35 -9.43
N ALA A 19 0.28 16.11 -9.68
CA ALA A 19 1.28 15.83 -10.71
C ALA A 19 0.79 16.17 -12.14
N LEU A 20 -0.53 16.20 -12.38
CA LEU A 20 -1.16 16.67 -13.63
C LEU A 20 -1.53 18.17 -13.61
N LEU A 21 -1.73 18.75 -12.42
CA LEU A 21 -2.03 20.17 -12.19
C LEU A 21 -0.77 21.05 -12.12
N LEU A 22 0.43 20.47 -12.04
CA LEU A 22 1.70 21.20 -11.88
C LEU A 22 2.59 21.11 -13.13
N PRO A 23 2.52 22.07 -14.06
CA PRO A 23 3.66 22.85 -14.46
C PRO A 23 3.90 23.95 -13.39
N LEU A 24 4.91 23.74 -12.56
CA LEU A 24 5.72 24.80 -11.91
C LEU A 24 5.16 25.62 -10.73
N ALA A 25 3.95 25.37 -10.19
CA ALA A 25 3.39 26.23 -9.11
C ALA A 25 3.66 25.81 -7.65
N CYS A 26 4.33 24.69 -7.40
CA CYS A 26 5.09 24.53 -6.17
C CYS A 26 6.47 25.11 -6.46
N GLY A 27 6.98 25.99 -5.60
CA GLY A 27 8.38 26.36 -5.62
C GLY A 27 9.21 25.11 -5.43
N GLY A 28 9.51 24.42 -6.53
CA GLY A 28 10.59 23.48 -6.60
C GLY A 28 11.80 24.33 -6.30
N GLY A 29 12.30 24.23 -5.06
CA GLY A 29 13.68 24.57 -4.82
C GLY A 29 14.47 23.93 -5.96
N GLU A 30 15.29 24.74 -6.62
CA GLU A 30 16.13 24.32 -7.72
C GLU A 30 16.64 22.89 -7.44
N PRO A 31 16.43 21.93 -8.35
CA PRO A 31 16.76 20.54 -8.09
C PRO A 31 18.20 20.50 -7.57
N ASP A 32 18.39 20.17 -6.29
CA ASP A 32 19.72 20.05 -5.67
C ASP A 32 20.36 18.74 -6.11
N LEU A 33 20.37 18.52 -7.43
CA LEU A 33 21.08 17.47 -8.10
C LEU A 33 22.35 18.12 -8.66
N ARG A 34 23.51 17.57 -8.29
CA ARG A 34 24.80 18.12 -8.68
C ARG A 34 25.55 17.12 -9.57
N PRO A 35 26.36 17.56 -10.53
CA PRO A 35 27.32 16.68 -11.19
C PRO A 35 28.18 15.96 -10.13
N GLY A 36 28.38 14.65 -10.28
CA GLY A 36 29.08 13.88 -9.26
C GLY A 36 28.92 12.37 -9.37
N THR A 37 29.48 11.66 -8.40
CA THR A 37 29.34 10.21 -8.24
C THR A 37 28.39 9.92 -7.08
N TYR A 38 27.40 9.10 -7.32
CA TYR A 38 26.40 8.65 -6.37
C TYR A 38 26.61 7.16 -6.14
N ARG A 39 26.60 6.69 -4.88
CA ARG A 39 26.89 5.29 -4.54
C ARG A 39 25.98 4.78 -3.42
N GLY A 40 25.51 3.54 -3.55
CA GLY A 40 24.77 2.82 -2.52
C GLY A 40 24.23 1.49 -3.04
N GLN A 41 24.02 0.50 -2.15
CA GLN A 41 23.39 -0.79 -2.47
C GLN A 41 23.94 -1.51 -3.73
N GLY A 42 25.27 -1.50 -3.92
CA GLY A 42 25.92 -2.13 -5.08
C GLY A 42 25.74 -1.38 -6.41
N VAL A 43 25.19 -0.17 -6.36
CA VAL A 43 25.00 0.73 -7.50
C VAL A 43 25.97 1.90 -7.41
N LEU A 44 26.57 2.26 -8.55
CA LEU A 44 27.40 3.44 -8.72
C LEU A 44 26.90 4.23 -9.93
N LEU A 45 26.42 5.45 -9.71
CA LEU A 45 25.90 6.34 -10.75
C LEU A 45 26.80 7.56 -10.86
N LYS A 46 27.42 7.78 -12.03
CA LYS A 46 28.18 9.01 -12.34
C LYS A 46 27.32 9.89 -13.23
N LEU A 47 27.16 11.16 -12.88
CA LEU A 47 26.38 12.13 -13.63
C LEU A 47 27.19 13.39 -13.91
N GLN A 48 27.03 13.90 -15.12
CA GLN A 48 27.56 15.16 -15.63
C GLN A 48 26.45 15.91 -16.34
N GLN A 49 26.38 17.22 -16.12
CA GLN A 49 25.45 18.08 -16.83
C GLN A 49 26.10 18.61 -18.10
N LYS A 50 25.41 18.47 -19.23
CA LYS A 50 25.82 18.98 -20.55
C LYS A 50 24.67 19.81 -21.12
N GLY A 51 24.68 21.11 -20.82
CA GLY A 51 23.57 22.02 -21.11
C GLY A 51 22.30 21.64 -20.31
N ALA A 52 21.18 21.47 -21.00
CA ALA A 52 19.92 21.02 -20.39
C ALA A 52 19.84 19.50 -20.19
N ALA A 53 20.78 18.72 -20.74
CA ALA A 53 20.82 17.27 -20.63
C ALA A 53 21.77 16.82 -19.52
N TRP A 54 21.45 15.68 -18.91
CA TRP A 54 22.30 14.96 -17.99
C TRP A 54 22.81 13.69 -18.65
N THR A 55 24.11 13.45 -18.54
CA THR A 55 24.78 12.29 -19.14
C THR A 55 25.67 11.61 -18.13
N GLY A 56 26.05 10.36 -18.35
CA GLY A 56 27.01 9.69 -17.48
C GLY A 56 27.01 8.18 -17.61
N GLY A 57 27.19 7.49 -16.49
CA GLY A 57 27.17 6.02 -16.48
C GLY A 57 26.68 5.42 -15.16
N LEU A 58 25.92 4.34 -15.28
CA LEU A 58 25.40 3.54 -14.18
C LEU A 58 26.15 2.21 -14.15
N GLU A 59 26.69 1.84 -13.00
CA GLU A 59 27.30 0.55 -12.76
C GLU A 59 26.46 -0.23 -11.76
N VAL A 60 26.03 -1.43 -12.15
CA VAL A 60 25.23 -2.35 -11.33
C VAL A 60 25.68 -3.78 -11.63
N GLY A 61 25.97 -4.56 -10.59
CA GLY A 61 26.48 -5.93 -10.74
C GLY A 61 27.79 -6.03 -11.54
N GLY A 62 28.67 -5.03 -11.41
CA GLY A 62 29.95 -4.96 -12.12
C GLY A 62 29.85 -4.64 -13.62
N LYS A 63 28.65 -4.38 -14.15
CA LYS A 63 28.43 -3.96 -15.54
C LYS A 63 28.14 -2.47 -15.59
N ARG A 64 28.71 -1.78 -16.58
CA ARG A 64 28.55 -0.33 -16.78
C ARG A 64 27.67 -0.03 -18.00
N PHE A 65 26.70 0.86 -17.81
CA PHE A 65 25.73 1.30 -18.80
C PHE A 65 25.80 2.82 -18.98
N PRO A 66 25.72 3.35 -20.21
CA PRO A 66 25.62 4.79 -20.41
C PRO A 66 24.27 5.30 -19.90
N VAL A 67 24.24 6.52 -19.36
CA VAL A 67 23.06 7.17 -18.79
C VAL A 67 22.79 8.45 -19.56
N GLU A 68 21.53 8.68 -19.92
CA GLU A 68 21.03 9.93 -20.48
C GLU A 68 19.72 10.31 -19.80
N GLY A 69 19.56 11.57 -19.40
CA GLY A 69 18.34 12.04 -18.76
C GLY A 69 18.14 13.55 -18.86
N LYS A 70 16.97 13.99 -18.43
CA LYS A 70 16.57 15.39 -18.34
C LYS A 70 15.89 15.64 -17.00
N LEU A 71 16.09 16.83 -16.44
CA LEU A 71 15.35 17.26 -15.26
C LEU A 71 13.90 17.54 -15.66
N VAL A 72 12.97 16.94 -14.91
CA VAL A 72 11.52 17.16 -15.02
C VAL A 72 11.03 17.50 -13.62
N GLY A 73 10.88 18.79 -13.34
CA GLY A 73 10.65 19.27 -11.96
C GLY A 73 11.88 19.03 -11.07
N ALA A 74 11.69 18.33 -9.95
CA ALA A 74 12.75 17.99 -8.99
C ALA A 74 13.40 16.62 -9.24
N GLU A 75 13.02 15.93 -10.32
CA GLU A 75 13.44 14.57 -10.63
C GLU A 75 14.28 14.55 -11.91
N LEU A 76 15.36 13.77 -11.92
CA LEU A 76 16.07 13.41 -13.14
C LEU A 76 15.43 12.15 -13.72
N LYS A 77 14.80 12.27 -14.89
CA LYS A 77 14.19 11.15 -15.63
C LYS A 77 15.01 10.85 -16.86
N GLY A 78 15.22 9.58 -17.14
CA GLY A 78 16.08 9.19 -18.24
C GLY A 78 16.05 7.71 -18.53
N HIS A 79 17.04 7.28 -19.32
CA HIS A 79 17.27 5.88 -19.61
C HIS A 79 18.76 5.55 -19.41
N PHE A 80 19.05 4.28 -19.12
CA PHE A 80 20.40 3.74 -19.23
C PHE A 80 20.43 2.48 -20.09
N GLY A 81 21.56 2.22 -20.73
CA GLY A 81 21.75 1.06 -21.62
C GLY A 81 22.17 1.44 -23.04
N LYS A 82 22.51 0.44 -23.85
CA LYS A 82 23.03 0.63 -25.23
C LYS A 82 22.10 -0.05 -26.24
N GLY A 83 21.85 0.62 -27.37
CA GLY A 83 21.00 0.09 -28.44
C GLY A 83 19.53 -0.04 -28.03
N GLU A 84 18.92 -1.17 -28.33
CA GLU A 84 17.51 -1.47 -28.02
C GLU A 84 17.25 -1.75 -26.53
N GLY A 85 18.29 -2.09 -25.76
CA GLY A 85 18.21 -2.36 -24.31
C GLY A 85 18.27 -1.09 -23.46
N LYS A 86 17.34 -0.15 -23.65
CA LYS A 86 17.22 1.07 -22.82
C LYS A 86 16.23 0.87 -21.68
N PHE A 87 16.68 1.08 -20.46
CA PHE A 87 15.87 0.93 -19.25
C PHE A 87 15.53 2.29 -18.66
N PRO A 88 14.25 2.62 -18.43
CA PRO A 88 13.87 3.89 -17.85
C PRO A 88 14.32 3.96 -16.39
N PHE A 89 14.70 5.15 -15.94
CA PHE A 89 14.98 5.41 -14.53
C PHE A 89 14.44 6.77 -14.08
N VAL A 90 14.22 6.89 -12.76
CA VAL A 90 13.91 8.13 -12.07
C VAL A 90 14.89 8.27 -10.91
N LEU A 91 15.60 9.41 -10.84
CA LEU A 91 16.45 9.78 -9.72
C LEU A 91 15.84 11.00 -9.03
N LYS A 92 15.55 10.87 -7.73
CA LYS A 92 14.97 11.93 -6.89
C LYS A 92 15.78 12.11 -5.62
N LYS A 93 15.81 13.33 -5.09
CA LYS A 93 16.44 13.61 -3.79
C LYS A 93 15.45 13.26 -2.67
N GLU A 94 15.87 12.40 -1.74
CA GLU A 94 15.08 12.03 -0.56
C GLU A 94 15.92 12.25 0.72
N GLY A 95 15.53 13.25 1.53
CA GLY A 95 16.27 13.63 2.73
C GLY A 95 17.70 14.10 2.42
N LYS A 96 18.69 13.41 3.00
CA LYS A 96 20.13 13.68 2.79
C LYS A 96 20.73 12.90 1.61
N GLY A 97 19.96 11.98 1.00
CA GLY A 97 20.40 11.10 -0.06
C GLY A 97 19.54 11.23 -1.32
N TYR A 98 19.67 10.24 -2.19
CA TYR A 98 18.96 10.14 -3.45
C TYR A 98 18.38 8.74 -3.59
N THR A 99 17.24 8.63 -4.25
CA THR A 99 16.63 7.35 -4.58
C THR A 99 16.59 7.20 -6.10
N LEU A 100 17.19 6.13 -6.60
CA LEU A 100 17.16 5.71 -7.99
C LEU A 100 16.13 4.58 -8.14
N GLU A 101 15.12 4.77 -8.99
CA GLU A 101 14.12 3.75 -9.31
C GLU A 101 14.22 3.34 -10.77
N SER A 102 14.22 2.04 -11.05
CA SER A 102 14.22 1.49 -12.40
C SER A 102 13.59 0.09 -12.41
N GLU A 103 12.63 -0.12 -13.33
CA GLU A 103 11.89 -1.40 -13.48
C GLU A 103 11.29 -1.95 -12.17
N GLY A 104 10.85 -1.08 -11.26
CA GLY A 104 10.29 -1.45 -9.96
C GLY A 104 11.34 -1.78 -8.89
N ASN A 105 12.63 -1.74 -9.21
CA ASN A 105 13.71 -1.77 -8.23
C ASN A 105 13.98 -0.37 -7.71
N ARG A 106 14.35 -0.27 -6.43
CA ARG A 106 14.64 0.99 -5.73
C ARG A 106 16.01 0.89 -5.09
N TYR A 107 16.85 1.92 -5.30
CA TYR A 107 18.19 2.02 -4.76
C TYR A 107 18.40 3.34 -4.01
N ASP A 108 18.92 3.27 -2.78
CA ASP A 108 19.27 4.44 -1.99
C ASP A 108 20.76 4.78 -2.17
N LEU A 109 21.03 6.00 -2.63
CA LEU A 109 22.34 6.48 -3.04
C LEU A 109 22.77 7.70 -2.21
N GLY A 110 24.05 7.76 -1.86
CA GLY A 110 24.70 8.96 -1.30
C GLY A 110 25.63 9.62 -2.32
N LEU A 111 25.72 10.95 -2.29
CA LEU A 111 26.72 11.68 -3.08
C LEU A 111 28.12 11.43 -2.48
N VAL A 112 29.03 10.91 -3.30
CA VAL A 112 30.43 10.71 -2.96
C VAL A 112 31.17 12.03 -3.13
N VAL A 113 31.41 12.71 -2.02
CA VAL A 113 32.25 13.91 -2.01
C VAL A 113 33.71 13.48 -2.16
N PRO A 114 34.43 13.90 -3.22
CA PRO A 114 35.85 13.59 -3.35
C PRO A 114 36.59 14.14 -2.13
N LYS A 115 37.38 13.29 -1.47
CA LYS A 115 38.27 13.75 -0.38
C LYS A 115 39.27 14.72 -1.01
N ASN A 116 39.32 15.95 -0.51
CA ASN A 116 40.31 16.93 -0.94
C ASN A 116 41.74 16.35 -0.71
N PRO A 117 42.53 16.10 -1.76
CA PRO A 117 43.87 15.52 -1.61
C PRO A 117 44.85 16.46 -0.89
N LEU A 118 44.52 17.75 -0.76
CA LEU A 118 45.30 18.76 -0.04
C LEU A 118 44.79 18.99 1.39
N ALA A 119 43.75 18.28 1.84
CA ALA A 119 43.34 18.34 3.23
C ALA A 119 44.43 17.73 4.10
N LYS A 120 45.24 18.58 4.74
CA LYS A 120 46.21 18.14 5.76
C LYS A 120 45.48 17.22 6.75
N PRO A 121 46.09 16.10 7.17
CA PRO A 121 45.52 15.25 8.20
C PRO A 121 45.11 16.14 9.37
N LYS A 122 43.86 16.03 9.85
CA LYS A 122 43.46 16.74 11.06
C LYS A 122 44.50 16.42 12.14
N PRO A 123 45.10 17.43 12.80
CA PRO A 123 46.04 17.18 13.87
C PRO A 123 45.38 16.22 14.85
N LYS A 124 46.09 15.13 15.18
CA LYS A 124 45.61 14.16 16.14
C LYS A 124 45.24 14.94 17.40
N PRO A 125 44.02 14.79 17.96
CA PRO A 125 43.64 15.49 19.16
C PRO A 125 44.74 15.31 20.21
N PRO A 126 45.19 16.37 20.91
CA PRO A 126 46.19 16.22 21.95
C PRO A 126 45.72 15.11 22.91
N ALA A 127 46.62 14.20 23.24
CA ALA A 127 46.32 13.10 24.15
C ALA A 127 45.74 13.73 25.43
N ASN A 128 44.50 13.37 25.77
CA ASN A 128 43.85 13.88 26.97
C ASN A 128 44.73 13.48 28.17
N PRO A 129 45.32 14.44 28.93
CA PRO A 129 46.18 14.13 30.07
C PRO A 129 45.43 13.43 31.22
N LEU A 130 44.09 13.36 31.14
CA LEU A 130 43.23 12.62 32.08
C LEU A 130 42.83 11.22 31.56
N ALA A 131 43.32 10.79 30.40
CA ALA A 131 43.10 9.42 29.93
C ALA A 131 43.88 8.45 30.84
N LYS A 132 43.15 7.79 31.75
CA LYS A 132 43.72 6.75 32.64
C LYS A 132 44.52 5.73 31.81
N PRO A 133 45.71 5.32 32.26
CA PRO A 133 46.50 4.28 31.60
C PRO A 133 45.62 3.06 31.34
N LYS A 134 45.60 2.59 30.09
CA LYS A 134 44.92 1.34 29.74
C LYS A 134 45.70 0.22 30.42
N VAL A 135 45.24 -0.22 31.60
CA VAL A 135 45.80 -1.38 32.29
C VAL A 135 45.68 -2.58 31.35
N PRO A 136 46.76 -3.31 31.05
CA PRO A 136 46.70 -4.49 30.19
C PRO A 136 45.72 -5.50 30.77
N ASN A 137 44.76 -5.94 29.96
CA ASN A 137 43.85 -7.02 30.33
C ASN A 137 44.65 -8.34 30.38
N PRO A 138 44.82 -8.99 31.55
CA PRO A 138 45.70 -10.14 31.71
C PRO A 138 45.16 -11.46 31.13
N LEU A 139 44.04 -11.43 30.38
CA LEU A 139 43.38 -12.64 29.87
C LEU A 139 43.40 -12.78 28.34
N ALA A 140 44.27 -12.06 27.63
CA ALA A 140 44.45 -12.23 26.19
C ALA A 140 45.62 -13.18 25.86
N HIS A 141 45.54 -14.44 26.29
CA HIS A 141 46.30 -15.52 25.68
C HIS A 141 45.38 -16.25 24.70
N GLY A 142 45.70 -16.18 23.40
CA GLY A 142 44.89 -16.84 22.38
C GLY A 142 45.49 -16.75 20.97
N SER A 143 46.43 -17.65 20.71
CA SER A 143 46.75 -18.24 19.40
C SER A 143 47.14 -17.31 18.24
N LYS A 144 48.46 -17.12 18.05
CA LYS A 144 49.05 -16.91 16.73
C LYS A 144 49.41 -18.28 16.15
N GLY A 145 48.69 -18.69 15.11
CA GLY A 145 49.11 -19.77 14.24
C GLY A 145 50.15 -19.27 13.23
N THR A 146 51.26 -19.99 13.13
CA THR A 146 52.29 -19.84 12.10
C THR A 146 52.05 -20.90 11.02
N PRO A 147 52.21 -20.60 9.72
CA PRO A 147 52.16 -21.61 8.66
C PRO A 147 53.57 -22.11 8.32
N GLY A 148 53.72 -23.41 8.11
CA GLY A 148 54.85 -23.98 7.36
C GLY A 148 55.45 -25.26 7.93
N GLY A 149 55.29 -26.38 7.21
CA GLY A 149 56.01 -27.63 7.45
C GLY A 149 55.47 -28.80 6.62
N LYS A 150 56.24 -29.22 5.61
CA LYS A 150 56.00 -30.36 4.68
C LYS A 150 56.33 -31.72 5.37
N PRO A 151 56.00 -32.88 4.74
CA PRO A 151 55.77 -34.16 5.40
C PRO A 151 56.96 -35.13 5.38
N GLU A 152 56.95 -36.05 6.34
CA GLU A 152 57.57 -37.39 6.39
C GLU A 152 56.95 -38.02 7.65
N GLY A 153 56.30 -39.19 7.67
CA GLY A 153 56.69 -40.48 7.13
C GLY A 153 56.99 -41.41 8.31
N LYS A 154 56.06 -42.32 8.68
CA LYS A 154 56.28 -43.71 9.14
C LYS A 154 55.25 -44.25 10.15
N THR A 155 54.75 -45.43 9.77
CA THR A 155 54.48 -46.66 10.55
C THR A 155 53.32 -46.78 11.54
N VAL A 156 52.42 -47.70 11.15
CA VAL A 156 51.42 -48.50 11.89
C VAL A 156 52.14 -49.51 12.81
N PRO A 157 51.59 -49.94 13.98
CA PRO A 157 50.68 -51.11 14.05
C PRO A 157 49.46 -50.86 14.98
N LYS A 158 48.22 -51.20 14.59
CA LYS A 158 47.55 -52.52 14.63
C LYS A 158 47.31 -53.06 16.06
N THR A 159 46.13 -52.77 16.62
CA THR A 159 45.42 -53.69 17.53
C THR A 159 43.92 -53.55 17.34
N ALA A 160 43.27 -54.68 17.10
CA ALA A 160 41.83 -54.95 17.17
C ALA A 160 41.67 -56.14 18.15
N PRO A 161 40.47 -56.64 18.46
CA PRO A 161 39.14 -56.03 18.58
C PRO A 161 38.48 -56.37 19.95
N ASN A 162 37.17 -56.08 20.06
CA ASN A 162 36.14 -56.82 20.83
C ASN A 162 35.73 -56.28 22.24
N PRO A 163 34.56 -56.69 22.81
CA PRO A 163 33.20 -56.26 22.46
C PRO A 163 32.35 -55.91 23.72
N LEU A 164 31.00 -55.83 23.56
CA LEU A 164 29.95 -55.69 24.60
C LEU A 164 29.73 -54.23 25.06
N GLU A 165 28.52 -53.71 25.30
CA GLU A 165 27.20 -54.29 25.52
C GLU A 165 26.17 -53.14 25.42
N ALA A 166 24.95 -53.44 24.99
CA ALA A 166 23.86 -52.48 24.97
C ALA A 166 23.19 -52.35 26.35
N LYS A 167 22.81 -51.12 26.74
CA LYS A 167 21.48 -50.80 27.33
C LYS A 167 21.22 -49.28 27.45
N PRO A 168 19.94 -48.86 27.48
CA PRO A 168 19.53 -47.48 27.22
C PRO A 168 19.41 -46.64 28.51
N GLY A 169 19.91 -45.41 28.46
CA GLY A 169 19.80 -44.42 29.52
C GLY A 169 18.62 -43.47 29.30
N LYS A 170 17.72 -43.44 30.29
CA LYS A 170 16.52 -42.61 30.42
C LYS A 170 16.81 -41.11 30.26
N ALA A 171 15.90 -40.43 29.58
CA ALA A 171 15.76 -38.98 29.66
C ALA A 171 14.82 -38.64 30.82
N ASP A 172 15.31 -37.84 31.77
CA ASP A 172 14.46 -37.10 32.71
C ASP A 172 14.35 -35.63 32.26
N PRO A 173 13.14 -35.04 32.32
CA PRO A 173 12.92 -33.62 32.09
C PRO A 173 13.07 -32.85 33.40
N ASN A 174 13.75 -31.70 33.35
CA ASN A 174 13.84 -30.78 34.47
C ASN A 174 12.71 -29.73 34.39
N PRO A 175 11.86 -29.55 35.42
CA PRO A 175 10.95 -28.44 35.53
C PRO A 175 11.43 -27.44 36.60
N LEU A 176 11.35 -26.13 36.31
CA LEU A 176 11.48 -25.08 37.32
C LEU A 176 10.18 -24.27 37.46
N VAL A 177 9.56 -24.57 38.59
CA VAL A 177 8.59 -23.87 39.46
C VAL A 177 8.51 -22.34 39.35
N ALA A 178 7.29 -21.82 39.37
CA ALA A 178 6.93 -20.59 40.09
C ALA A 178 5.57 -20.76 40.80
N LYS A 179 5.48 -20.21 42.02
CA LYS A 179 4.54 -20.53 43.10
C LYS A 179 3.14 -19.92 42.96
N ALA A 180 2.20 -20.60 43.62
CA ALA A 180 0.78 -20.31 43.80
C ALA A 180 0.48 -19.22 44.86
N GLY A 181 -0.72 -18.64 44.75
CA GLY A 181 -1.39 -17.88 45.80
C GLY A 181 -2.92 -17.83 45.62
N LYS A 182 -3.62 -18.57 46.52
CA LYS A 182 -4.99 -18.40 47.06
C LYS A 182 -6.27 -18.54 46.17
N LYS A 183 -6.98 -19.68 46.37
CA LYS A 183 -8.30 -19.86 47.06
C LYS A 183 -9.29 -18.66 47.02
N ASP A 184 -10.60 -18.76 46.78
CA ASP A 184 -11.63 -19.84 46.86
C ASP A 184 -12.74 -19.61 45.77
N PRO A 185 -14.03 -19.99 45.92
CA PRO A 185 -14.58 -21.21 45.34
C PRO A 185 -15.73 -20.96 44.32
N ASN A 186 -16.09 -22.03 43.62
CA ASN A 186 -17.33 -22.12 42.84
C ASN A 186 -18.56 -22.02 43.77
N PRO A 187 -19.71 -21.56 43.28
CA PRO A 187 -20.80 -22.53 43.16
C PRO A 187 -21.62 -22.42 41.87
N LEU A 188 -22.08 -23.61 41.44
CA LEU A 188 -23.15 -23.84 40.48
C LEU A 188 -24.51 -23.63 41.15
N GLU A 189 -25.33 -22.76 40.57
CA GLU A 189 -26.81 -22.74 40.61
C GLU A 189 -27.22 -22.06 39.29
N GLN A 190 -27.73 -22.79 38.29
CA GLN A 190 -29.16 -23.01 38.03
C GLN A 190 -30.04 -21.77 38.17
N ASP A 191 -30.36 -21.12 37.04
CA ASP A 191 -31.70 -20.59 36.78
C ASP A 191 -31.96 -20.52 35.25
N PRO A 192 -33.13 -20.95 34.74
CA PRO A 192 -33.48 -20.95 33.33
C PRO A 192 -34.30 -19.71 32.97
N GLY A 193 -34.07 -19.15 31.77
CA GLY A 193 -34.99 -18.17 31.19
C GLY A 193 -34.36 -16.82 30.88
N ARG A 194 -33.53 -16.78 29.84
CA ARG A 194 -33.37 -15.54 29.07
C ARG A 194 -33.12 -15.91 27.62
N THR A 195 -34.20 -15.90 26.85
CA THR A 195 -34.18 -15.88 25.39
C THR A 195 -33.38 -14.65 24.95
N VAL A 196 -32.12 -14.88 24.57
CA VAL A 196 -31.34 -13.88 23.84
C VAL A 196 -31.86 -13.90 22.41
N SER A 197 -32.90 -13.11 22.17
CA SER A 197 -33.35 -12.76 20.83
C SER A 197 -32.21 -12.05 20.11
N ASN A 198 -31.68 -12.73 19.09
CA ASN A 198 -30.65 -12.27 18.19
C ASN A 198 -31.27 -11.26 17.19
N PRO A 199 -31.02 -9.94 17.24
CA PRO A 199 -31.55 -9.02 16.24
C PRO A 199 -30.47 -8.85 15.16
N GLY A 200 -30.36 -9.85 14.30
CA GLY A 200 -29.41 -9.86 13.18
C GLY A 200 -30.03 -10.49 11.94
N GLY A 201 -31.32 -10.24 11.72
CA GLY A 201 -32.02 -10.66 10.52
C GLY A 201 -31.68 -9.72 9.35
N ASP A 202 -31.07 -10.31 8.33
CA ASP A 202 -30.88 -9.74 6.99
C ASP A 202 -32.19 -9.16 6.44
N LYS A 203 -32.40 -7.85 6.65
CA LYS A 203 -33.19 -7.04 5.74
C LYS A 203 -32.20 -6.22 4.94
N ALA A 204 -31.74 -6.78 3.82
CA ALA A 204 -31.19 -5.97 2.75
C ALA A 204 -32.26 -4.94 2.39
N SER A 205 -32.10 -3.70 2.84
CA SER A 205 -32.91 -2.58 2.42
C SER A 205 -32.77 -2.47 0.91
N LYS A 206 -33.75 -3.01 0.20
CA LYS A 206 -33.92 -2.84 -1.23
C LYS A 206 -34.34 -1.39 -1.44
N ILE A 207 -33.39 -0.47 -1.29
CA ILE A 207 -33.58 0.93 -1.68
C ILE A 207 -33.77 0.89 -3.19
N ALA A 208 -35.03 0.93 -3.62
CA ALA A 208 -35.38 1.03 -5.02
C ALA A 208 -34.62 2.21 -5.63
N GLN A 209 -34.18 2.05 -6.88
CA GLN A 209 -33.64 3.16 -7.65
C GLN A 209 -34.57 4.35 -7.45
N PRO A 210 -34.08 5.50 -6.93
CA PRO A 210 -34.97 6.63 -6.70
C PRO A 210 -35.68 6.93 -8.03
N PRO A 211 -37.01 7.15 -8.02
CA PRO A 211 -37.72 7.55 -9.23
C PRO A 211 -36.96 8.72 -9.85
N ALA A 212 -36.90 8.77 -11.19
CA ALA A 212 -36.28 9.89 -11.90
C ALA A 212 -36.81 11.19 -11.28
N SER A 213 -35.93 11.88 -10.54
CA SER A 213 -36.34 12.80 -9.50
C SER A 213 -37.14 13.96 -10.07
N THR A 214 -38.47 13.96 -9.89
CA THR A 214 -39.39 15.09 -10.08
C THR A 214 -39.25 16.10 -8.94
N LEU A 215 -38.02 16.47 -8.58
CA LEU A 215 -37.75 17.64 -7.75
C LEU A 215 -37.86 18.87 -8.66
N ALA A 216 -39.02 19.54 -8.60
CA ALA A 216 -39.29 20.78 -9.33
C ALA A 216 -38.13 21.76 -9.15
N GLY A 217 -37.48 22.13 -10.26
CA GLY A 217 -36.40 23.11 -10.32
C GLY A 217 -34.96 22.58 -10.24
N ARG A 218 -34.72 21.26 -10.11
CA ARG A 218 -33.36 20.71 -10.18
C ARG A 218 -33.01 20.22 -11.59
N VAL A 219 -31.77 20.48 -12.00
CA VAL A 219 -31.21 20.02 -13.28
C VAL A 219 -31.24 18.48 -13.30
N ALA A 220 -32.15 17.90 -14.08
CA ALA A 220 -32.10 16.49 -14.39
C ALA A 220 -30.84 16.24 -15.24
N ILE A 221 -29.95 15.36 -14.78
CA ILE A 221 -28.80 14.96 -15.59
C ILE A 221 -29.26 13.89 -16.57
N SER A 222 -29.44 14.27 -17.83
CA SER A 222 -29.27 13.35 -18.95
C SER A 222 -27.77 13.00 -19.03
N GLY A 223 -27.46 11.71 -18.98
CA GLY A 223 -26.05 11.32 -18.99
C GLY A 223 -25.79 9.85 -18.72
N LYS A 224 -24.51 9.51 -18.78
CA LYS A 224 -23.99 8.15 -18.63
C LYS A 224 -24.11 7.68 -17.19
N LEU A 225 -24.45 6.40 -17.02
CA LEU A 225 -24.51 5.74 -15.71
C LEU A 225 -23.18 5.05 -15.42
N TYR A 226 -22.48 5.49 -14.37
CA TYR A 226 -21.36 4.74 -13.82
C TYR A 226 -21.84 3.63 -12.88
N LYS A 227 -21.16 2.48 -12.91
CA LYS A 227 -21.43 1.32 -12.04
C LYS A 227 -20.14 0.93 -11.31
N HIS A 228 -20.07 1.23 -10.02
CA HIS A 228 -18.96 0.81 -9.17
C HIS A 228 -19.09 -0.69 -8.83
N PRO A 229 -17.99 -1.46 -8.77
CA PRO A 229 -18.01 -2.88 -8.36
C PRO A 229 -18.62 -3.14 -6.97
N LEU A 230 -18.55 -2.16 -6.07
CA LEU A 230 -19.17 -2.22 -4.74
C LEU A 230 -20.67 -1.87 -4.73
N GLY A 231 -21.28 -1.59 -5.89
CA GLY A 231 -22.73 -1.41 -6.03
C GLY A 231 -23.19 0.04 -6.05
N PHE A 232 -22.28 0.98 -5.80
CA PHE A 232 -22.54 2.41 -5.97
C PHE A 232 -22.72 2.76 -7.44
N ARG A 233 -23.69 3.62 -7.71
CA ARG A 233 -24.03 4.07 -9.05
C ARG A 233 -24.34 5.54 -9.02
N PHE A 234 -23.94 6.25 -10.06
CA PHE A 234 -24.27 7.66 -10.24
C PHE A 234 -24.30 8.00 -11.72
N ARG A 235 -25.02 9.06 -12.08
CA ARG A 235 -25.02 9.64 -13.41
C ARG A 235 -24.08 10.82 -13.47
N TYR A 236 -23.45 11.00 -14.63
CA TYR A 236 -22.65 12.18 -14.94
C TYR A 236 -23.00 12.69 -16.34
N PRO A 237 -22.86 13.99 -16.62
CA PRO A 237 -23.35 14.58 -17.87
C PRO A 237 -22.71 13.98 -19.12
N ASP A 238 -23.45 14.03 -20.23
CA ASP A 238 -22.89 13.70 -21.53
C ASP A 238 -21.76 14.67 -21.90
N GLY A 239 -20.79 14.17 -22.67
CA GLY A 239 -19.55 14.89 -23.02
C GLY A 239 -18.50 14.94 -21.92
N TRP A 240 -18.83 14.68 -20.64
CA TRP A 240 -17.84 14.57 -19.58
C TRP A 240 -17.08 13.25 -19.70
N GLN A 241 -15.78 13.29 -19.48
CA GLN A 241 -14.95 12.09 -19.40
C GLN A 241 -14.86 11.61 -17.95
N LEU A 242 -14.94 10.31 -17.75
CA LEU A 242 -14.70 9.65 -16.48
C LEU A 242 -13.37 8.91 -16.57
N LYS A 243 -12.42 9.23 -15.69
CA LYS A 243 -11.15 8.52 -15.57
C LYS A 243 -11.04 7.89 -14.19
N ALA A 244 -10.55 6.66 -14.13
CA ALA A 244 -10.16 6.07 -12.86
C ALA A 244 -8.94 6.85 -12.33
N GLY A 245 -9.05 7.35 -11.10
CA GLY A 245 -7.93 7.85 -10.32
C GLY A 245 -7.30 6.73 -9.48
N GLU A 246 -6.42 7.12 -8.57
CA GLU A 246 -5.90 6.22 -7.56
C GLU A 246 -6.94 5.94 -6.47
N GLU A 247 -6.81 4.78 -5.81
CA GLU A 247 -7.60 4.41 -4.63
C GLU A 247 -9.12 4.55 -4.80
N ASP A 248 -9.62 4.12 -5.97
CA ASP A 248 -11.04 4.09 -6.34
C ASP A 248 -11.73 5.47 -6.43
N ALA A 249 -10.94 6.56 -6.39
CA ALA A 249 -11.40 7.88 -6.78
C ALA A 249 -11.68 7.92 -8.29
N LEU A 250 -12.70 8.66 -8.69
CA LEU A 250 -13.07 8.84 -10.08
C LEU A 250 -12.95 10.31 -10.44
N LEU A 251 -12.11 10.60 -11.42
CA LEU A 251 -11.93 11.95 -11.94
C LEU A 251 -12.96 12.21 -13.04
N LEU A 252 -13.74 13.27 -12.85
CA LEU A 252 -14.69 13.80 -13.81
C LEU A 252 -14.06 15.00 -14.53
N LEU A 253 -13.99 14.93 -15.86
CA LEU A 253 -13.41 15.97 -16.71
C LEU A 253 -14.50 16.56 -17.62
N PRO A 254 -14.99 17.77 -17.31
CA PRO A 254 -15.87 18.50 -18.22
C PRO A 254 -15.17 18.80 -19.57
N PRO A 255 -15.92 18.92 -20.68
CA PRO A 255 -15.34 19.23 -21.99
C PRO A 255 -14.65 20.58 -22.04
N ASP A 256 -15.13 21.54 -21.24
CA ASP A 256 -14.62 22.90 -21.13
C ASP A 256 -13.65 23.08 -19.94
N LEU A 257 -13.08 21.99 -19.39
CA LEU A 257 -12.19 21.96 -18.22
C LEU A 257 -11.24 23.17 -18.16
N ALA A 258 -11.29 23.93 -17.06
CA ALA A 258 -10.42 25.10 -16.89
C ALA A 258 -8.95 24.70 -16.86
N ARG A 259 -8.13 25.37 -17.68
CA ARG A 259 -6.68 25.20 -17.76
C ARG A 259 -5.99 26.56 -17.72
N SER A 260 -4.82 26.59 -17.14
CA SER A 260 -3.87 27.70 -17.18
C SER A 260 -2.55 27.22 -17.79
N PRO A 261 -1.61 28.13 -18.13
CA PRO A 261 -0.24 27.75 -18.45
C PRO A 261 0.43 26.94 -17.33
N ALA A 262 -0.01 27.13 -16.09
CA ALA A 262 0.42 26.42 -14.90
C ALA A 262 -0.48 25.21 -14.58
N GLY A 263 -1.16 24.62 -15.57
CA GLY A 263 -1.86 23.33 -15.42
C GLY A 263 -3.36 23.44 -15.30
N ILE A 264 -4.01 22.31 -14.98
CA ILE A 264 -5.47 22.27 -14.78
C ILE A 264 -5.83 23.20 -13.60
N GLU A 265 -6.98 23.87 -13.67
CA GLU A 265 -7.46 24.74 -12.56
C GLU A 265 -8.75 24.22 -11.94
N GLU A 266 -9.36 23.20 -12.52
CA GLU A 266 -10.63 22.61 -12.11
C GLU A 266 -10.43 21.12 -11.84
N ILE A 267 -10.77 20.69 -10.63
CA ILE A 267 -10.72 19.29 -10.20
C ILE A 267 -12.12 18.90 -9.78
N ILE A 268 -12.66 17.80 -10.31
CA ILE A 268 -13.94 17.24 -9.89
C ILE A 268 -13.74 15.74 -9.68
N VAL A 269 -13.90 15.29 -8.45
CA VAL A 269 -13.68 13.90 -8.03
C VAL A 269 -14.97 13.35 -7.43
N VAL A 270 -15.32 12.12 -7.81
CA VAL A 270 -16.28 11.30 -7.06
C VAL A 270 -15.48 10.27 -6.28
N SER A 271 -15.66 10.25 -4.96
CA SER A 271 -14.95 9.31 -4.08
C SER A 271 -15.90 8.71 -3.06
N GLY A 272 -15.50 7.57 -2.51
CA GLY A 272 -16.22 6.84 -1.50
C GLY A 272 -15.29 6.22 -0.48
N GLU A 273 -15.56 6.43 0.80
CA GLU A 273 -14.77 5.88 1.90
C GLU A 273 -15.66 5.21 2.94
N LYS A 274 -15.13 4.27 3.73
CA LYS A 274 -15.90 3.65 4.81
C LYS A 274 -16.22 4.71 5.87
N ALA A 275 -17.49 4.83 6.25
CA ALA A 275 -17.94 5.85 7.19
C ALA A 275 -17.43 5.65 8.63
N ALA A 276 -16.80 4.51 8.95
CA ALA A 276 -16.18 4.23 10.26
C ALA A 276 -17.08 4.55 11.48
N GLY A 277 -18.38 4.22 11.37
CA GLY A 277 -19.37 4.47 12.41
C GLY A 277 -19.94 5.90 12.44
N ILE A 278 -19.62 6.74 11.45
CA ILE A 278 -20.29 8.02 11.22
C ILE A 278 -21.70 7.74 10.69
N THR A 279 -22.70 8.30 11.37
CA THR A 279 -24.12 8.14 11.06
C THR A 279 -24.81 9.45 10.67
N ASP A 280 -24.11 10.59 10.82
CA ASP A 280 -24.60 11.92 10.43
C ASP A 280 -23.63 12.58 9.44
N VAL A 281 -24.16 13.12 8.35
CA VAL A 281 -23.40 13.85 7.32
C VAL A 281 -22.80 15.17 7.83
N SER A 282 -23.26 15.71 8.95
CA SER A 282 -22.65 16.87 9.61
C SER A 282 -21.63 16.50 10.70
N ASP A 283 -21.29 15.22 10.86
CA ASP A 283 -20.27 14.80 11.82
C ASP A 283 -18.94 15.52 11.53
N GLY A 284 -18.41 16.18 12.56
CA GLY A 284 -17.18 16.96 12.47
C GLY A 284 -15.99 16.17 11.93
N ARG A 285 -15.96 14.84 12.12
CA ARG A 285 -14.89 13.95 11.64
C ARG A 285 -14.78 13.90 10.12
N ILE A 286 -15.90 13.88 9.38
CA ILE A 286 -15.89 13.95 7.90
C ILE A 286 -15.12 15.21 7.48
N SER A 287 -15.51 16.29 8.13
CA SER A 287 -15.10 17.61 7.77
C SER A 287 -13.64 17.86 8.21
N GLY A 288 -13.22 17.40 9.39
CA GLY A 288 -11.84 17.51 9.85
C GLY A 288 -10.85 16.73 8.99
N ALA A 289 -11.25 15.56 8.46
CA ALA A 289 -10.45 14.80 7.51
C ALA A 289 -10.20 15.61 6.22
N MET A 290 -11.26 16.17 5.64
CA MET A 290 -11.15 17.01 4.44
C MET A 290 -10.31 18.27 4.67
N ASP A 291 -10.44 18.93 5.82
CA ASP A 291 -9.61 20.10 6.17
C ASP A 291 -8.13 19.73 6.27
N GLN A 292 -7.83 18.58 6.87
CA GLN A 292 -6.45 18.10 7.02
C GLN A 292 -5.82 17.81 5.65
N GLU A 293 -6.58 17.25 4.71
CA GLU A 293 -6.08 16.92 3.37
C GLU A 293 -5.95 18.17 2.51
N LEU A 294 -6.99 19.01 2.47
CA LEU A 294 -6.96 20.26 1.71
C LEU A 294 -5.87 21.21 2.21
N SER A 295 -5.59 21.28 3.52
CA SER A 295 -4.53 22.16 4.02
C SER A 295 -3.12 21.73 3.61
N GLN A 296 -2.90 20.44 3.34
CA GLN A 296 -1.62 19.93 2.84
C GLN A 296 -1.44 20.19 1.35
N ILE A 297 -2.53 20.09 0.59
CA ILE A 297 -2.54 20.17 -0.87
C ILE A 297 -2.69 21.62 -1.34
N LEU A 298 -3.59 22.37 -0.72
CA LEU A 298 -3.91 23.75 -1.02
C LEU A 298 -3.85 24.58 0.27
N PRO A 299 -2.66 24.94 0.76
CA PRO A 299 -2.47 25.60 2.05
C PRO A 299 -3.13 26.97 2.14
N PHE A 300 -3.60 27.53 1.02
CA PHE A 300 -4.37 28.78 0.98
C PHE A 300 -5.89 28.58 1.17
N MET A 301 -6.40 27.35 1.09
CA MET A 301 -7.83 27.05 1.24
C MET A 301 -8.20 26.96 2.73
N ARG A 302 -9.29 27.62 3.10
CA ARG A 302 -9.88 27.56 4.44
C ARG A 302 -11.37 27.25 4.33
N ARG A 303 -11.89 26.55 5.32
CA ARG A 303 -13.32 26.26 5.40
C ARG A 303 -14.14 27.54 5.49
N LYS A 304 -15.29 27.55 4.83
CA LYS A 304 -16.30 28.60 4.89
C LYS A 304 -17.50 28.09 5.68
N GLY A 305 -17.69 28.64 6.89
CA GLY A 305 -18.85 28.37 7.73
C GLY A 305 -18.95 26.94 8.24
N THR A 306 -20.16 26.56 8.68
CA THR A 306 -20.51 25.23 9.17
C THR A 306 -21.04 24.35 8.03
N VAL A 307 -21.09 23.04 8.26
CA VAL A 307 -21.63 22.08 7.28
C VAL A 307 -23.12 22.35 7.08
N LYS A 308 -23.53 22.57 5.82
CA LYS A 308 -24.94 22.73 5.47
C LYS A 308 -25.54 21.37 5.17
N LYS A 309 -26.69 21.04 5.76
CA LYS A 309 -27.46 19.84 5.39
C LYS A 309 -28.35 20.16 4.19
N LEU A 310 -28.30 19.30 3.17
CA LEU A 310 -29.11 19.40 1.97
C LEU A 310 -29.84 18.09 1.74
N ARG A 311 -31.15 18.13 1.54
CA ARG A 311 -31.93 16.93 1.19
C ARG A 311 -32.03 16.78 -0.33
N ILE A 312 -31.57 15.65 -0.87
CA ILE A 312 -31.61 15.34 -2.31
C ILE A 312 -32.15 13.92 -2.49
N GLY A 313 -33.21 13.77 -3.28
CA GLY A 313 -33.83 12.45 -3.52
C GLY A 313 -34.26 11.73 -2.23
N GLY A 314 -34.67 12.48 -1.20
CA GLY A 314 -35.04 11.93 0.11
C GLY A 314 -33.88 11.52 1.02
N ARG A 315 -32.62 11.73 0.61
CA ARG A 315 -31.43 11.48 1.43
C ARG A 315 -30.79 12.79 1.88
N ASP A 316 -30.20 12.77 3.08
CA ASP A 316 -29.44 13.90 3.59
C ASP A 316 -28.01 13.88 3.08
N TYR A 317 -27.54 15.07 2.70
CA TYR A 317 -26.19 15.35 2.23
C TYR A 317 -25.57 16.43 3.11
N GLY A 318 -24.29 16.26 3.44
CA GLY A 318 -23.45 17.30 4.01
C GLY A 318 -22.78 18.09 2.90
N VAL A 319 -22.96 19.41 2.92
CA VAL A 319 -22.33 20.34 1.99
C VAL A 319 -21.24 21.11 2.74
N HIS A 320 -20.00 20.89 2.33
CA HIS A 320 -18.82 21.50 2.89
C HIS A 320 -18.24 22.49 1.88
N GLU A 321 -17.90 23.68 2.33
CA GLU A 321 -17.41 24.75 1.46
C GLU A 321 -16.05 25.25 1.96
N TRP A 322 -15.17 25.56 1.01
CA TRP A 322 -13.87 26.18 1.27
C TRP A 322 -13.66 27.36 0.33
N GLY A 323 -12.75 28.24 0.68
CA GLY A 323 -12.18 29.19 -0.27
C GLY A 323 -10.89 29.81 0.21
N GLY A 324 -10.24 30.50 -0.71
CA GLY A 324 -8.98 31.17 -0.47
C GLY A 324 -8.45 31.80 -1.75
N LYS A 325 -7.33 32.50 -1.64
CA LYS A 325 -6.61 33.07 -2.79
C LYS A 325 -5.27 32.36 -2.94
N ASN A 326 -4.93 31.94 -4.16
CA ASN A 326 -3.61 31.37 -4.42
C ASN A 326 -2.51 32.47 -4.38
N ARG A 327 -1.26 32.10 -4.60
CA ARG A 327 -0.11 33.04 -4.60
C ARG A 327 -0.23 34.17 -5.63
N ASN A 328 -1.01 33.98 -6.69
CA ASN A 328 -1.24 34.97 -7.74
C ASN A 328 -2.47 35.85 -7.44
N GLY A 329 -3.03 35.78 -6.23
CA GLY A 329 -4.23 36.53 -5.83
C GLY A 329 -5.54 35.99 -6.42
N LYS A 330 -5.51 34.94 -7.23
CA LYS A 330 -6.70 34.35 -7.87
C LYS A 330 -7.54 33.61 -6.84
N SER A 331 -8.85 33.87 -6.83
CA SER A 331 -9.79 33.31 -5.86
C SER A 331 -10.28 31.93 -6.27
N PHE A 332 -10.06 30.93 -5.42
CA PHE A 332 -10.55 29.58 -5.57
C PHE A 332 -11.61 29.27 -4.51
N SER A 333 -12.52 28.38 -4.88
CA SER A 333 -13.49 27.79 -3.97
C SER A 333 -13.42 26.27 -4.05
N GLY A 334 -13.81 25.62 -2.96
CA GLY A 334 -13.90 24.17 -2.84
C GLY A 334 -15.30 23.81 -2.36
N LEU A 335 -15.83 22.70 -2.86
CA LEU A 335 -17.16 22.20 -2.54
C LEU A 335 -17.07 20.67 -2.39
N ALA A 336 -17.60 20.14 -1.30
CA ALA A 336 -17.85 18.70 -1.17
C ALA A 336 -19.33 18.48 -0.82
N ILE A 337 -19.99 17.61 -1.59
CA ILE A 337 -21.38 17.19 -1.36
C ILE A 337 -21.35 15.70 -1.08
N ALA A 338 -21.48 15.32 0.18
CA ALA A 338 -21.31 13.95 0.65
C ALA A 338 -22.59 13.41 1.28
N CYS A 339 -22.85 12.11 1.14
CA CYS A 339 -23.91 11.40 1.83
C CYS A 339 -23.39 10.11 2.46
N LEU A 340 -24.14 9.60 3.43
CA LEU A 340 -23.89 8.27 4.01
C LEU A 340 -24.79 7.24 3.34
N LEU A 341 -24.19 6.15 2.85
CA LEU A 341 -24.90 5.09 2.12
C LEU A 341 -24.21 3.75 2.33
N GLU A 342 -24.94 2.74 2.82
CA GLU A 342 -24.45 1.36 3.03
C GLU A 342 -23.13 1.27 3.85
N GLY A 343 -22.97 2.14 4.86
CA GLY A 343 -21.77 2.20 5.70
C GLY A 343 -20.58 2.93 5.06
N TYR A 344 -20.80 3.63 3.96
CA TYR A 344 -19.82 4.49 3.27
C TYR A 344 -20.22 5.96 3.31
N SER A 345 -19.23 6.84 3.32
CA SER A 345 -19.35 8.25 2.95
C SER A 345 -19.01 8.38 1.47
N LEU A 346 -19.97 8.77 0.65
CA LEU A 346 -19.81 8.96 -0.80
C LEU A 346 -20.04 10.41 -1.13
N GLY A 347 -19.20 11.01 -1.96
CA GLY A 347 -19.39 12.41 -2.32
C GLY A 347 -18.74 12.84 -3.61
N VAL A 348 -19.21 13.99 -4.07
CA VAL A 348 -18.60 14.75 -5.17
C VAL A 348 -17.79 15.88 -4.53
N ILE A 349 -16.51 15.96 -4.84
CA ILE A 349 -15.57 16.98 -4.38
C ILE A 349 -15.13 17.78 -5.59
N ALA A 350 -15.22 19.10 -5.52
CA ALA A 350 -14.81 19.98 -6.60
C ALA A 350 -14.00 21.17 -6.08
N ILE A 351 -12.94 21.53 -6.79
CA ILE A 351 -12.09 22.69 -6.51
C ILE A 351 -11.86 23.41 -7.84
N ALA A 352 -12.17 24.70 -7.89
CA ALA A 352 -12.05 25.49 -9.12
C ALA A 352 -11.95 27.00 -8.80
N PRO A 353 -11.63 27.86 -9.78
CA PRO A 353 -11.87 29.29 -9.66
C PRO A 353 -13.31 29.57 -9.22
N THR A 354 -13.50 30.60 -8.39
CA THR A 354 -14.77 30.81 -7.67
C THR A 354 -15.98 30.92 -8.61
N ASP A 355 -15.89 31.70 -9.68
CA ASP A 355 -17.00 31.89 -10.64
C ASP A 355 -17.32 30.60 -11.41
N ARG A 356 -16.27 29.82 -11.67
CA ARG A 356 -16.39 28.53 -12.33
C ARG A 356 -17.13 27.53 -11.44
N LEU A 357 -16.73 27.40 -10.18
CA LEU A 357 -17.39 26.50 -9.24
C LEU A 357 -18.86 26.89 -9.01
N LYS A 358 -19.14 28.21 -8.93
CA LYS A 358 -20.50 28.73 -8.83
C LYS A 358 -21.37 28.23 -9.99
N THR A 359 -20.85 28.26 -11.22
CA THR A 359 -21.55 27.77 -12.42
C THR A 359 -21.70 26.24 -12.42
N ARG A 360 -20.74 25.50 -11.85
CA ARG A 360 -20.77 24.03 -11.76
C ARG A 360 -21.71 23.47 -10.70
N ARG A 361 -21.96 24.23 -9.62
CA ARG A 361 -22.69 23.75 -8.45
C ARG A 361 -23.99 23.01 -8.77
N PRO A 362 -24.91 23.51 -9.63
CA PRO A 362 -26.16 22.79 -9.92
C PRO A 362 -25.93 21.41 -10.53
N VAL A 363 -24.92 21.28 -11.41
CA VAL A 363 -24.55 20.00 -12.02
C VAL A 363 -23.94 19.06 -10.98
N LEU A 364 -23.06 19.56 -10.12
CA LEU A 364 -22.43 18.76 -9.06
C LEU A 364 -23.45 18.24 -8.04
N GLU A 365 -24.43 19.07 -7.65
CA GLU A 365 -25.55 18.67 -6.80
C GLU A 365 -26.41 17.58 -7.46
N ALA A 366 -26.65 17.69 -8.77
CA ALA A 366 -27.39 16.67 -9.49
C ALA A 366 -26.60 15.36 -9.64
N ILE A 367 -25.26 15.40 -9.81
CA ILE A 367 -24.40 14.20 -9.79
C ILE A 367 -24.50 13.55 -8.42
N ALA A 368 -24.31 14.31 -7.33
CA ALA A 368 -24.40 13.80 -5.96
C ALA A 368 -25.78 13.22 -5.67
N GLY A 369 -26.84 13.89 -6.10
CA GLY A 369 -28.23 13.43 -5.98
C GLY A 369 -28.56 12.17 -6.75
N SER A 370 -27.79 11.86 -7.79
CA SER A 370 -27.93 10.64 -8.57
C SER A 370 -27.23 9.43 -7.95
N ILE A 371 -26.51 9.61 -6.83
CA ILE A 371 -25.82 8.52 -6.14
C ILE A 371 -26.86 7.57 -5.52
N TYR A 372 -26.83 6.30 -5.88
CA TYR A 372 -27.61 5.25 -5.25
C TYR A 372 -26.83 3.95 -5.13
N TYR A 373 -27.35 3.04 -4.31
CA TYR A 373 -26.81 1.71 -4.15
C TYR A 373 -27.70 0.71 -4.86
N LYS A 374 -27.08 -0.18 -5.62
CA LYS A 374 -27.70 -1.42 -6.08
C LYS A 374 -26.75 -2.55 -5.76
N GLU A 375 -27.25 -3.57 -5.07
CA GLU A 375 -26.45 -4.73 -4.70
C GLU A 375 -25.62 -5.23 -5.89
N PRO A 376 -24.30 -5.42 -5.71
CA PRO A 376 -23.43 -5.87 -6.79
C PRO A 376 -23.84 -7.24 -7.30
N GLU A 377 -23.58 -7.46 -8.59
CA GLU A 377 -23.73 -8.78 -9.19
C GLU A 377 -22.69 -9.75 -8.61
N ARG A 378 -23.07 -11.03 -8.57
CA ARG A 378 -22.21 -12.13 -8.14
C ARG A 378 -22.22 -13.18 -9.24
N ASP A 379 -21.04 -13.65 -9.61
CA ASP A 379 -20.89 -14.79 -10.49
C ASP A 379 -21.09 -16.07 -9.67
N LYS A 380 -22.24 -16.73 -9.86
CA LYS A 380 -22.59 -17.97 -9.15
C LYS A 380 -21.57 -19.08 -9.37
N ALA A 381 -20.82 -19.07 -10.48
CA ALA A 381 -19.80 -20.07 -10.76
C ALA A 381 -18.60 -20.00 -9.80
N LEU A 382 -18.38 -18.84 -9.17
CA LEU A 382 -17.34 -18.64 -8.17
C LEU A 382 -17.69 -19.17 -6.77
N VAL A 383 -18.96 -19.50 -6.51
CA VAL A 383 -19.38 -20.03 -5.21
C VAL A 383 -18.71 -21.38 -4.94
N GLY A 384 -18.02 -21.48 -3.80
CA GLY A 384 -17.32 -22.69 -3.36
C GLY A 384 -16.11 -22.40 -2.50
N ILE A 385 -15.33 -23.46 -2.25
CA ILE A 385 -14.06 -23.38 -1.51
C ILE A 385 -12.91 -23.57 -2.49
N TRP A 386 -11.99 -22.62 -2.51
CA TRP A 386 -10.87 -22.55 -3.42
C TRP A 386 -9.57 -22.66 -2.65
N ARG A 387 -8.63 -23.47 -3.14
CA ARG A 387 -7.28 -23.62 -2.59
C ARG A 387 -6.25 -23.08 -3.59
N TYR A 388 -5.38 -22.22 -3.11
CA TYR A 388 -4.15 -21.83 -3.80
C TYR A 388 -2.96 -22.34 -3.02
N GLU A 389 -1.96 -22.80 -3.76
CA GLU A 389 -0.71 -23.27 -3.19
C GLU A 389 0.44 -22.66 -3.98
N SER A 390 1.43 -22.14 -3.27
CA SER A 390 2.69 -21.74 -3.89
C SER A 390 3.86 -22.25 -3.09
N PHE A 391 4.78 -22.86 -3.80
CA PHE A 391 6.04 -23.35 -3.29
C PHE A 391 7.17 -22.38 -3.67
N TYR A 392 8.11 -22.20 -2.75
CA TYR A 392 9.37 -21.51 -2.95
C TYR A 392 10.48 -22.34 -2.35
N SER A 393 11.58 -22.51 -3.09
CA SER A 393 12.78 -23.20 -2.61
C SER A 393 14.03 -22.41 -2.95
N SER A 394 14.99 -22.39 -2.02
CA SER A 394 16.33 -21.85 -2.22
C SER A 394 17.33 -22.65 -1.39
N GLY A 395 18.23 -23.37 -2.06
CA GLY A 395 19.16 -24.29 -1.39
C GLY A 395 18.40 -25.37 -0.59
N THR A 396 18.72 -25.49 0.69
CA THR A 396 18.06 -26.44 1.61
C THR A 396 16.77 -25.89 2.24
N PHE A 397 16.44 -24.62 1.98
CA PHE A 397 15.23 -23.99 2.50
C PHE A 397 14.08 -24.13 1.50
N GLY A 398 12.93 -24.56 2.00
CA GLY A 398 11.65 -24.62 1.30
C GLY A 398 10.56 -23.94 2.11
N SER A 399 9.60 -23.35 1.40
CA SER A 399 8.38 -22.81 1.99
C SER A 399 7.19 -23.08 1.10
N THR A 400 6.07 -23.46 1.70
CA THR A 400 4.78 -23.64 1.03
C THR A 400 3.77 -22.72 1.67
N THR A 401 3.22 -21.80 0.88
CA THR A 401 2.07 -20.98 1.27
C THR A 401 0.81 -21.64 0.75
N ILE A 402 -0.08 -22.03 1.66
CA ILE A 402 -1.42 -22.54 1.35
C ILE A 402 -2.43 -21.45 1.71
N ARG A 403 -3.31 -21.12 0.77
CA ARG A 403 -4.42 -20.20 0.97
C ARG A 403 -5.73 -20.89 0.64
N VAL A 404 -6.74 -20.63 1.46
CA VAL A 404 -8.10 -21.12 1.23
C VAL A 404 -9.04 -19.93 1.20
N LEU A 405 -9.77 -19.80 0.09
CA LEU A 405 -10.77 -18.76 -0.14
C LEU A 405 -12.15 -19.44 -0.27
N GLU A 406 -13.03 -19.13 0.66
CA GLU A 406 -14.43 -19.57 0.66
C GLU A 406 -15.30 -18.42 0.19
N LEU A 407 -16.03 -18.60 -0.91
CA LEU A 407 -16.98 -17.65 -1.49
C LEU A 407 -18.38 -18.25 -1.39
N ARG A 408 -19.25 -17.67 -0.55
CA ARG A 408 -20.60 -18.19 -0.31
C ARG A 408 -21.65 -17.51 -1.18
N GLY A 409 -22.76 -18.20 -1.44
CA GLY A 409 -23.86 -17.69 -2.28
C GLY A 409 -24.54 -16.42 -1.74
N ASP A 410 -24.50 -16.21 -0.42
CA ASP A 410 -25.00 -15.01 0.28
C ASP A 410 -24.07 -13.79 0.14
N GLY A 411 -22.94 -13.94 -0.55
CA GLY A 411 -21.94 -12.90 -0.72
C GLY A 411 -20.96 -12.76 0.43
N THR A 412 -20.97 -13.63 1.43
CA THR A 412 -19.94 -13.67 2.47
C THR A 412 -18.70 -14.42 2.00
N SER A 413 -17.53 -14.01 2.49
CA SER A 413 -16.25 -14.62 2.14
C SER A 413 -15.39 -14.90 3.39
N VAL A 414 -14.57 -15.95 3.31
CA VAL A 414 -13.57 -16.26 4.32
C VAL A 414 -12.24 -16.58 3.64
N TRP A 415 -11.17 -15.94 4.07
CA TRP A 415 -9.81 -16.18 3.60
C TRP A 415 -8.95 -16.74 4.73
N ARG A 416 -8.28 -17.86 4.52
CA ARG A 416 -7.36 -18.48 5.47
C ARG A 416 -6.00 -18.65 4.82
N SER A 417 -4.92 -18.52 5.58
CA SER A 417 -3.56 -18.76 5.12
C SER A 417 -2.80 -19.62 6.11
N ARG A 418 -1.91 -20.48 5.60
CA ARG A 418 -0.97 -21.28 6.37
C ARG A 418 0.38 -21.27 5.64
N LEU A 419 1.46 -21.04 6.37
CA LEU A 419 2.82 -21.11 5.86
C LEU A 419 3.51 -22.32 6.49
N LEU A 420 3.99 -23.21 5.65
CA LEU A 420 4.83 -24.34 6.01
C LEU A 420 6.27 -24.02 5.61
N LEU A 421 7.20 -24.21 6.51
CA LEU A 421 8.63 -23.99 6.32
C LEU A 421 9.38 -25.29 6.55
N SER A 422 10.39 -25.55 5.75
CA SER A 422 11.33 -26.67 5.95
C SER A 422 12.74 -26.21 5.60
N MET A 423 13.71 -26.55 6.44
CA MET A 423 15.12 -26.32 6.16
C MET A 423 15.90 -27.58 6.52
N GLU A 424 16.66 -28.11 5.57
CA GLU A 424 17.61 -29.19 5.83
C GLU A 424 18.97 -28.58 6.24
N HIS A 425 19.56 -29.10 7.30
CA HIS A 425 20.89 -28.72 7.76
C HIS A 425 21.90 -29.69 7.16
N LYS A 426 23.03 -29.18 6.69
CA LYS A 426 24.11 -30.01 6.15
C LYS A 426 25.42 -29.70 6.85
N ASN A 427 26.28 -30.70 7.04
CA ASN A 427 27.66 -30.48 7.49
C ASN A 427 28.52 -29.90 6.34
N ASN A 428 29.81 -29.68 6.60
CA ASN A 428 30.74 -29.17 5.60
C ASN A 428 31.00 -30.12 4.42
N TYR A 429 30.62 -31.40 4.54
CA TYR A 429 30.71 -32.41 3.49
C TYR A 429 29.43 -32.51 2.64
N GLY A 430 28.38 -31.76 3.01
CA GLY A 430 27.08 -31.79 2.34
C GLY A 430 26.14 -32.88 2.86
N ASP A 431 26.53 -33.64 3.88
CA ASP A 431 25.67 -34.67 4.47
C ASP A 431 24.58 -34.03 5.34
N PRO A 432 23.34 -34.52 5.28
CA PRO A 432 22.26 -34.05 6.14
C PRO A 432 22.60 -34.27 7.63
N THR A 433 22.53 -33.22 8.43
CA THR A 433 22.73 -33.27 9.88
C THR A 433 21.44 -33.08 10.66
N GLY A 434 20.35 -32.69 10.00
CA GLY A 434 19.04 -32.54 10.62
C GLY A 434 18.09 -31.70 9.78
N SER A 435 16.95 -31.36 10.35
CA SER A 435 16.01 -30.43 9.73
C SER A 435 15.31 -29.54 10.75
N THR A 436 14.87 -28.38 10.29
CA THR A 436 13.94 -27.50 11.02
C THR A 436 12.67 -27.35 10.19
N THR A 437 11.52 -27.61 10.82
CA THR A 437 10.22 -27.36 10.23
C THR A 437 9.47 -26.29 10.99
N GLY A 438 8.69 -25.47 10.30
CA GLY A 438 7.82 -24.46 10.89
C GLY A 438 6.43 -24.53 10.30
N ASP A 439 5.42 -24.31 11.13
CA ASP A 439 4.03 -24.23 10.72
C ASP A 439 3.33 -23.11 11.47
N THR A 440 2.77 -22.15 10.74
CA THR A 440 2.00 -21.05 11.35
C THR A 440 0.66 -21.51 11.92
N GLY A 441 0.28 -22.78 11.73
CA GLY A 441 -0.99 -23.34 12.15
C GLY A 441 -2.16 -22.83 11.30
N LYS A 442 -3.37 -23.09 11.80
CA LYS A 442 -4.61 -22.63 11.15
C LYS A 442 -4.93 -21.21 11.61
N ASP A 443 -4.88 -20.25 10.70
CA ASP A 443 -5.43 -18.91 10.92
C ASP A 443 -6.96 -18.97 11.12
N LYS A 444 -7.49 -18.15 12.02
CA LYS A 444 -8.94 -17.95 12.26
C LYS A 444 -9.66 -17.48 10.98
N GLY A 445 -8.90 -16.88 10.07
CA GLY A 445 -9.33 -16.45 8.77
C GLY A 445 -9.92 -15.04 8.80
N LEU A 446 -9.70 -14.32 7.71
CA LEU A 446 -10.26 -13.01 7.47
C LEU A 446 -11.66 -13.16 6.88
N LYS A 447 -12.66 -12.60 7.54
CA LYS A 447 -14.05 -12.59 7.07
C LYS A 447 -14.35 -11.32 6.30
N GLY A 448 -15.20 -11.43 5.29
CA GLY A 448 -15.61 -10.31 4.45
C GLY A 448 -16.86 -10.58 3.65
N ARG A 449 -17.07 -9.72 2.65
CA ARG A 449 -18.03 -9.90 1.58
C ARG A 449 -17.30 -10.00 0.25
N TRP A 450 -17.94 -10.57 -0.76
CA TRP A 450 -17.41 -10.63 -2.10
C TRP A 450 -18.46 -10.29 -3.16
N TYR A 451 -17.96 -9.77 -4.26
CA TYR A 451 -18.73 -9.35 -5.43
C TYR A 451 -17.97 -9.73 -6.69
N ALA A 452 -18.67 -10.04 -7.77
CA ALA A 452 -18.01 -10.37 -9.03
C ALA A 452 -18.80 -9.88 -10.24
N GLN A 453 -18.17 -9.00 -11.01
CA GLN A 453 -18.77 -8.44 -12.23
C GLN A 453 -17.67 -8.21 -13.28
N ASN A 454 -17.99 -8.46 -14.56
CA ASN A 454 -17.08 -8.19 -15.68
C ASN A 454 -15.68 -8.81 -15.49
N LYS A 455 -15.63 -10.07 -15.04
CA LYS A 455 -14.38 -10.80 -14.75
C LYS A 455 -13.47 -10.13 -13.71
N LYS A 456 -14.04 -9.26 -12.86
CA LYS A 456 -13.40 -8.72 -11.66
C LYS A 456 -14.06 -9.31 -10.41
N LEU A 457 -13.24 -9.78 -9.48
CA LEU A 457 -13.63 -10.24 -8.15
C LEU A 457 -13.14 -9.19 -7.15
N VAL A 458 -14.05 -8.71 -6.31
CA VAL A 458 -13.75 -7.75 -5.24
C VAL A 458 -14.04 -8.43 -3.91
N LEU A 459 -13.03 -8.46 -3.03
CA LEU A 459 -13.12 -8.96 -1.66
C LEU A 459 -13.09 -7.77 -0.72
N GLN A 460 -14.17 -7.57 0.04
CA GLN A 460 -14.32 -6.48 1.00
C GLN A 460 -14.26 -7.05 2.41
N TRP A 461 -13.18 -6.79 3.13
CA TRP A 461 -12.93 -7.39 4.43
C TRP A 461 -13.57 -6.61 5.58
N ALA A 462 -13.86 -7.29 6.70
CA ALA A 462 -14.45 -6.68 7.88
C ALA A 462 -13.61 -5.51 8.44
N ASN A 463 -12.28 -5.58 8.29
CA ASN A 463 -11.34 -4.52 8.67
C ASN A 463 -11.42 -3.28 7.76
N GLY A 464 -12.22 -3.31 6.69
CA GLY A 464 -12.39 -2.21 5.73
C GLY A 464 -11.46 -2.28 4.52
N ASN A 465 -10.48 -3.17 4.50
CA ASN A 465 -9.63 -3.36 3.34
C ASN A 465 -10.43 -3.96 2.18
N THR A 466 -10.12 -3.53 0.97
CA THR A 466 -10.67 -4.10 -0.27
C THR A 466 -9.53 -4.67 -1.10
N GLU A 467 -9.73 -5.85 -1.67
CA GLU A 467 -8.81 -6.47 -2.61
C GLU A 467 -9.54 -6.72 -3.93
N GLU A 468 -8.91 -6.35 -5.03
CA GLU A 468 -9.45 -6.54 -6.37
C GLU A 468 -8.59 -7.52 -7.16
N TYR A 469 -9.26 -8.41 -7.89
CA TYR A 469 -8.65 -9.40 -8.75
C TYR A 469 -9.35 -9.38 -10.11
N SER A 470 -8.59 -9.50 -11.19
CA SER A 470 -9.16 -10.08 -12.42
C SER A 470 -9.19 -11.59 -12.28
N TYR A 471 -10.21 -12.25 -12.83
CA TYR A 471 -10.33 -13.69 -12.77
C TYR A 471 -10.76 -14.32 -14.09
N TYR A 472 -10.28 -15.54 -14.34
CA TYR A 472 -10.77 -16.47 -15.35
C TYR A 472 -11.09 -17.79 -14.66
N GLN A 473 -12.21 -18.42 -14.97
CA GLN A 473 -12.62 -19.69 -14.37
C GLN A 473 -12.92 -20.71 -15.44
N GLU A 474 -12.43 -21.93 -15.22
CA GLU A 474 -12.71 -23.08 -16.07
C GLU A 474 -12.65 -24.37 -15.26
N LYS A 475 -13.67 -25.23 -15.37
CA LYS A 475 -13.70 -26.62 -14.87
C LYS A 475 -13.01 -26.82 -13.50
N GLY A 476 -13.55 -26.18 -12.46
CA GLY A 476 -13.02 -26.32 -11.09
C GLY A 476 -11.67 -25.64 -10.84
N SER A 477 -11.16 -24.85 -11.78
CA SER A 477 -9.97 -24.01 -11.62
C SER A 477 -10.34 -22.54 -11.80
N MET A 478 -9.65 -21.66 -11.07
CA MET A 478 -9.79 -20.22 -11.19
C MET A 478 -8.41 -19.57 -11.19
N LEU A 479 -8.11 -18.83 -12.24
CA LEU A 479 -6.91 -18.02 -12.36
C LEU A 479 -7.23 -16.62 -11.86
N MET A 480 -6.66 -16.19 -10.74
CA MET A 480 -6.80 -14.84 -10.19
C MET A 480 -5.53 -14.03 -10.41
N THR A 481 -5.67 -12.77 -10.82
CA THR A 481 -4.55 -11.82 -10.92
C THR A 481 -4.89 -10.59 -10.09
N PRO A 482 -4.16 -10.34 -8.98
CA PRO A 482 -4.39 -9.16 -8.14
C PRO A 482 -4.21 -7.86 -8.94
N LYS A 483 -5.02 -6.83 -8.65
CA LYS A 483 -4.87 -5.49 -9.23
C LYS A 483 -3.45 -4.97 -9.02
N GLY A 484 -2.83 -4.45 -10.08
CA GLY A 484 -1.45 -3.93 -10.05
C GLY A 484 -0.36 -5.00 -10.06
N SER A 485 -0.71 -6.29 -10.03
CA SER A 485 0.26 -7.39 -10.11
C SER A 485 0.24 -8.06 -11.49
N LYS A 486 1.41 -8.50 -11.96
CA LYS A 486 1.51 -9.45 -13.10
C LYS A 486 1.45 -10.91 -12.64
N ARG A 487 1.53 -11.17 -11.32
CA ARG A 487 1.56 -12.52 -10.78
C ARG A 487 0.17 -13.14 -10.84
N ARG A 488 0.05 -14.24 -11.57
CA ARG A 488 -1.16 -15.03 -11.66
C ARG A 488 -1.18 -16.10 -10.57
N GLN A 489 -2.34 -16.34 -9.99
CA GLN A 489 -2.57 -17.32 -8.94
C GLN A 489 -3.56 -18.36 -9.47
N LEU A 490 -3.14 -19.62 -9.57
CA LEU A 490 -4.03 -20.70 -9.96
C LEU A 490 -4.67 -21.31 -8.71
N TRP A 491 -5.97 -21.14 -8.59
CA TRP A 491 -6.80 -21.68 -7.52
C TRP A 491 -7.52 -22.92 -8.03
N LYS A 492 -7.64 -23.93 -7.16
CA LYS A 492 -8.39 -25.16 -7.42
C LYS A 492 -9.59 -25.24 -6.49
N LYS A 493 -10.76 -25.54 -7.04
CA LYS A 493 -11.98 -25.76 -6.28
C LYS A 493 -11.85 -27.08 -5.53
N ILE A 494 -12.09 -27.05 -4.23
CA ILE A 494 -12.07 -28.23 -3.35
C ILE A 494 -13.45 -28.56 -2.77
N ARG A 495 -14.43 -27.64 -2.90
CA ARG A 495 -15.84 -27.87 -2.58
C ARG A 495 -16.73 -26.94 -3.39
#